data_AF-A8B9K2-F1
#
_entry.id   AF-A8B9K2-F1
#
_cell.length_a   1.000
_cell.length_b   1.000
_cell.length_c   1.000
_cell.angle_alpha   90.00
_cell.angle_beta   90.00
_cell.angle_gamma   90.00
#
_symmetry.space_group_name_H-M   'P 1'
#
loop_
_entity.id
_entity.type
_entity.pdbx_description
1 polymer ?
#
loop_
_entity_poly.entity_id
_entity_poly.type
_entity_poly.pdbx_seq_one_letter_code
_entity_poly.pdbx_strand_id
1 'polypeptide(L)'
;DNYQEIPRKFDARKKWLRCKTIGEVRDQGNCASGWALSTSSAFADRLCVATNGDFNQLLSAEEITFCCHTCGNGCYGGYPIRAWKSFKKHGLVTGGNYKSGEGCEPYRVPPCPYDEYGNNTCSGQPMESNHRCTRMCYGNQDLDFDQDHRYTRDHYYLTYRGIQKDVINYGPIEASFDVYDDFPSYKSGIYVKSENASYLGGHSVKLIGWGEEYG
;
A
#
# COMPACT_ATOMS: atom_id res chain seq x y z
N ASP A 1 -25.88 -11.72 -16.83
CA ASP A 1 -24.81 -12.41 -16.08
C ASP A 1 -23.69 -12.84 -17.00
N ASN A 2 -22.58 -12.10 -16.99
CA ASN A 2 -21.36 -12.54 -17.67
C ASN A 2 -20.58 -13.42 -16.67
N TYR A 3 -20.61 -14.74 -16.87
CA TYR A 3 -19.82 -15.68 -16.06
C TYR A 3 -18.34 -15.47 -16.37
N GLN A 4 -17.70 -14.56 -15.65
CA GLN A 4 -16.25 -14.44 -15.67
C GLN A 4 -15.66 -15.63 -14.92
N GLU A 5 -15.05 -16.54 -15.68
CA GLU A 5 -14.28 -17.64 -15.13
C GLU A 5 -13.07 -17.10 -14.36
N ILE A 6 -12.89 -17.58 -13.13
CA ILE A 6 -11.79 -17.16 -12.25
C ILE A 6 -10.65 -18.17 -12.43
N PRO A 7 -9.46 -17.75 -12.91
CA PRO A 7 -8.34 -18.66 -13.10
C PRO A 7 -7.81 -19.14 -11.75
N ARG A 8 -7.25 -20.35 -11.70
CA ARG A 8 -6.62 -20.90 -10.49
C ARG A 8 -5.40 -20.10 -10.02
N LYS A 9 -4.69 -19.46 -10.95
CA LYS A 9 -3.51 -18.63 -10.68
C LYS A 9 -3.68 -17.28 -11.35
N PHE A 10 -3.35 -16.22 -10.64
CA PHE A 10 -3.39 -14.86 -11.13
C PHE A 10 -2.25 -14.06 -10.52
N ASP A 11 -1.54 -13.30 -11.35
CA ASP A 11 -0.49 -12.37 -10.92
C ASP A 11 -0.66 -11.07 -11.69
N ALA A 12 -1.07 -10.00 -10.98
CA ALA A 12 -1.31 -8.70 -11.57
C ALA A 12 -0.08 -8.16 -12.32
N ARG A 13 1.14 -8.49 -11.86
CA ARG A 13 2.40 -8.06 -12.51
C ARG A 13 2.54 -8.65 -13.90
N LYS A 14 2.03 -9.87 -14.12
CA LYS A 14 2.05 -10.55 -15.42
C LYS A 14 0.93 -10.08 -16.33
N LYS A 15 -0.23 -9.71 -15.77
CA LYS A 15 -1.37 -9.21 -16.55
C LYS A 15 -1.13 -7.79 -17.06
N TRP A 16 -0.64 -6.90 -16.21
CA TRP A 16 -0.41 -5.49 -16.54
C TRP A 16 1.08 -5.18 -16.55
N LEU A 17 1.82 -5.76 -17.50
CA LEU A 17 3.28 -5.64 -17.63
C LEU A 17 3.78 -4.18 -17.74
N ARG A 18 2.92 -3.26 -18.22
CA ARG A 18 3.24 -1.83 -18.31
C ARG A 18 3.18 -1.13 -16.95
N CYS A 19 2.40 -1.63 -15.99
CA CYS A 19 2.20 -1.01 -14.68
C CYS A 19 3.28 -1.47 -13.70
N LYS A 20 4.38 -0.71 -13.66
CA LYS A 20 5.57 -1.06 -12.87
C LYS A 20 5.30 -0.96 -11.37
N THR A 21 4.42 -0.05 -10.96
CA THR A 21 4.03 0.17 -9.56
C THR A 21 3.45 -1.09 -8.89
N ILE A 22 2.87 -2.01 -9.67
CA ILE A 22 2.28 -3.25 -9.14
C ILE A 22 3.34 -4.09 -8.43
N GLY A 23 4.54 -4.16 -9.01
CA GLY A 23 5.67 -4.92 -8.49
C GLY A 23 6.52 -4.17 -7.46
N GLU A 24 6.24 -2.89 -7.21
CA GLU A 24 7.04 -2.08 -6.30
C GLU A 24 6.77 -2.46 -4.84
N VAL A 25 7.85 -2.78 -4.11
CA VAL A 25 7.82 -3.06 -2.67
C VAL A 25 8.33 -1.82 -1.94
N ARG A 26 7.52 -1.30 -1.02
CA ARG A 26 7.80 -0.08 -0.26
C ARG A 26 8.09 -0.40 1.20
N ASP A 27 8.88 0.45 1.84
CA ASP A 27 9.24 0.33 3.27
C ASP A 27 8.52 1.41 4.08
N GLN A 28 7.75 1.01 5.10
CA GLN A 28 7.03 1.94 5.98
C GLN A 28 7.94 2.59 7.02
N GLY A 29 9.16 2.07 7.23
CA GLY A 29 10.07 2.46 8.29
C GLY A 29 9.55 2.08 9.67
N ASN A 30 10.09 2.71 10.71
CA ASN A 30 9.60 2.51 12.08
C ASN A 30 8.33 3.31 12.36
N CYS A 31 7.32 3.16 11.52
CA CYS A 31 6.07 3.91 11.54
C CYS A 31 4.96 2.91 11.20
N ALA A 32 3.90 2.82 12.01
CA ALA A 32 2.77 1.92 11.76
C ALA A 32 1.82 2.45 10.65
N SER A 33 2.39 2.91 9.53
CA SER A 33 1.72 3.47 8.36
C SER A 33 1.43 2.44 7.27
N GLY A 34 1.48 1.13 7.57
CA GLY A 34 1.14 0.07 6.61
C GLY A 34 -0.22 0.30 5.93
N TRP A 35 -1.21 0.81 6.67
CA TRP A 35 -2.53 1.22 6.16
C TRP A 35 -2.47 2.30 5.07
N ALA A 36 -1.49 3.20 5.14
CA ALA A 36 -1.27 4.28 4.18
C ALA A 36 -0.47 3.80 2.97
N LEU A 37 0.58 3.00 3.20
CA LEU A 37 1.40 2.45 2.11
C LEU A 37 0.60 1.48 1.24
N SER A 38 -0.18 0.58 1.84
CA SER A 38 -0.99 -0.39 1.10
C SER A 38 -2.07 0.28 0.25
N THR A 39 -2.81 1.23 0.82
CA THR A 39 -3.91 1.94 0.15
C THR A 39 -3.42 2.87 -0.95
N SER A 40 -2.38 3.68 -0.70
CA SER A 40 -1.78 4.54 -1.73
C SER A 40 -1.17 3.73 -2.88
N SER A 41 -0.54 2.59 -2.58
CA SER A 41 0.04 1.72 -3.61
C SER A 41 -1.05 1.01 -4.44
N ALA A 42 -2.10 0.49 -3.80
CA ALA A 42 -3.23 -0.09 -4.52
C ALA A 42 -3.96 0.96 -5.38
N PHE A 43 -4.08 2.20 -4.89
CA PHE A 43 -4.64 3.30 -5.68
C PHE A 43 -3.77 3.62 -6.91
N ALA A 44 -2.44 3.75 -6.73
CA ALA A 44 -1.52 3.97 -7.84
C ALA A 44 -1.63 2.86 -8.92
N ASP A 45 -1.68 1.60 -8.48
CA ASP A 45 -1.83 0.45 -9.37
C ASP A 45 -3.14 0.48 -10.16
N ARG A 46 -4.25 0.75 -9.48
CA ARG A 46 -5.58 0.88 -10.11
C ARG A 46 -5.62 2.04 -11.09
N LEU A 47 -4.97 3.15 -10.78
CA LEU A 47 -4.88 4.29 -11.68
C LEU A 47 -4.07 3.94 -12.93
N CYS A 48 -2.97 3.21 -12.78
CA CYS A 48 -2.22 2.68 -13.93
C CYS A 48 -3.06 1.73 -14.78
N VAL A 49 -3.76 0.78 -14.17
CA VAL A 49 -4.65 -0.16 -14.86
C VAL A 49 -5.76 0.57 -15.62
N ALA A 50 -6.42 1.53 -14.95
CA ALA A 50 -7.53 2.29 -15.53
C ALA A 50 -7.10 3.22 -16.68
N THR A 51 -5.85 3.65 -16.68
CA THR A 51 -5.26 4.52 -17.72
C THR A 51 -4.41 3.74 -18.73
N ASN A 52 -4.46 2.41 -18.72
CA ASN A 52 -3.69 1.54 -19.61
C ASN A 52 -2.18 1.85 -19.63
N GLY A 53 -1.64 2.28 -18.48
CA GLY A 53 -0.22 2.61 -18.32
C GLY A 53 0.16 4.07 -18.53
N ASP A 54 -0.77 4.96 -18.91
CA ASP A 54 -0.46 6.39 -19.09
C ASP A 54 -0.06 7.04 -17.75
N PHE A 55 -0.74 6.68 -16.67
CA PHE A 55 -0.26 6.97 -15.31
C PHE A 55 0.52 5.78 -14.77
N ASN A 56 1.76 5.99 -14.32
CA ASN A 56 2.62 4.89 -13.85
C ASN A 56 3.62 5.37 -12.79
N GLN A 57 3.11 6.13 -11.82
CA GLN A 57 3.88 6.73 -10.73
C GLN A 57 3.32 6.29 -9.38
N LEU A 58 4.14 6.33 -8.33
CA LEU A 58 3.68 6.11 -6.97
C LEU A 58 2.85 7.31 -6.47
N LEU A 59 1.85 7.01 -5.64
CA LEU A 59 1.13 8.03 -4.90
C LEU A 59 1.68 8.16 -3.47
N SER A 60 1.57 9.38 -2.93
CA SER A 60 2.23 9.78 -1.71
C SER A 60 1.66 9.05 -0.48
N ALA A 61 2.44 8.10 0.03
CA ALA A 61 2.17 7.54 1.35
C ALA A 61 2.36 8.60 2.45
N GLU A 62 3.17 9.63 2.20
CA GLU A 62 3.36 10.74 3.12
C GLU A 62 2.05 11.50 3.34
N GLU A 63 1.45 12.02 2.27
CA GLU A 63 0.29 12.89 2.36
C GLU A 63 -0.83 12.18 3.10
N ILE A 64 -1.12 10.93 2.72
CA ILE A 64 -2.19 10.17 3.37
C ILE A 64 -1.89 9.89 4.85
N THR A 65 -0.63 9.61 5.21
CA THR A 65 -0.23 9.31 6.59
C THR A 65 -0.39 10.54 7.50
N PHE A 66 0.05 11.72 7.05
CA PHE A 66 0.19 12.89 7.92
C PHE A 66 -0.85 13.99 7.69
N CYS A 67 -1.57 13.98 6.56
CA CYS A 67 -2.62 14.95 6.25
C CYS A 67 -4.05 14.43 6.49
N CYS A 68 -4.27 13.11 6.54
CA CYS A 68 -5.60 12.57 6.83
C CYS A 68 -5.85 12.38 8.33
N HIS A 69 -6.21 13.46 9.02
CA HIS A 69 -6.52 13.44 10.46
C HIS A 69 -7.77 12.62 10.82
N THR A 70 -8.59 12.24 9.85
CA THR A 70 -9.73 11.33 10.08
C THR A 70 -9.38 9.87 9.83
N CYS A 71 -8.24 9.56 9.22
CA CYS A 71 -7.87 8.20 8.83
C CYS A 71 -7.25 7.38 9.95
N GLY A 72 -6.83 8.00 11.05
CA GLY A 72 -6.13 7.33 12.13
C GLY A 72 -5.17 8.28 12.84
N ASN A 73 -4.10 7.72 13.38
CA ASN A 73 -3.06 8.45 14.09
C ASN A 73 -1.70 8.30 13.41
N GLY A 74 -1.64 8.41 12.07
CA GLY A 74 -0.38 8.40 11.31
C GLY A 74 0.47 7.16 11.58
N CYS A 75 1.64 7.36 12.17
CA CYS A 75 2.61 6.31 12.56
C CYS A 75 2.17 5.43 13.73
N TYR A 76 1.01 5.67 14.32
CA TYR A 76 0.44 4.86 15.40
C TYR A 76 -0.78 4.05 14.92
N GLY A 77 -0.92 3.86 13.60
CA GLY A 77 -1.97 3.07 12.98
C GLY A 77 -3.11 3.90 12.39
N GLY A 78 -3.93 3.24 11.58
CA GLY A 78 -5.03 3.87 10.87
C GLY A 78 -5.98 2.87 10.22
N TYR A 79 -6.99 3.41 9.56
CA TYR A 79 -8.13 2.69 9.02
C TYR A 79 -8.12 2.78 7.48
N PRO A 80 -7.76 1.69 6.77
CA PRO A 80 -7.67 1.70 5.31
C PRO A 80 -8.92 2.22 4.59
N ILE A 81 -10.12 1.87 5.07
CA ILE A 81 -11.38 2.36 4.47
C ILE A 81 -11.50 3.88 4.51
N ARG A 82 -10.97 4.52 5.56
CA ARG A 82 -10.99 5.98 5.69
C ARG A 82 -9.99 6.64 4.75
N ALA A 83 -8.88 5.95 4.44
CA ALA A 83 -7.95 6.39 3.41
C ALA A 83 -8.62 6.42 2.04
N TRP A 84 -9.32 5.34 1.65
CA TRP A 84 -10.09 5.30 0.39
C TRP A 84 -11.18 6.38 0.34
N LYS A 85 -11.87 6.64 1.46
CA LYS A 85 -12.82 7.76 1.57
C LYS A 85 -12.12 9.11 1.37
N SER A 86 -10.91 9.28 1.88
CA SER A 86 -10.10 10.49 1.68
C SER A 86 -9.68 10.64 0.22
N PHE A 87 -9.28 9.57 -0.47
CA PHE A 87 -8.92 9.63 -1.90
C PHE A 87 -10.09 10.09 -2.77
N LYS A 88 -11.32 9.73 -2.41
CA LYS A 88 -12.51 10.22 -3.13
C LYS A 88 -12.75 11.71 -2.89
N LYS A 89 -12.55 12.18 -1.65
CA LYS A 89 -12.91 13.54 -1.23
C LYS A 89 -11.82 14.58 -1.51
N HIS A 90 -10.57 14.24 -1.22
CA HIS A 90 -9.42 15.14 -1.26
C HIS A 90 -8.37 14.72 -2.29
N GLY A 91 -8.40 13.47 -2.74
CA GLY A 91 -7.39 12.93 -3.63
C GLY A 91 -6.10 12.58 -2.90
N LEU A 92 -5.05 12.36 -3.69
CA LEU A 92 -3.69 12.13 -3.21
C LEU A 92 -2.68 12.57 -4.27
N VAL A 93 -1.63 13.30 -3.88
CA VAL A 93 -0.53 13.69 -4.80
C VAL A 93 0.39 12.50 -5.11
N THR A 94 1.24 12.66 -6.12
CA THR A 94 2.34 11.74 -6.39
C THR A 94 3.40 11.78 -5.28
N GLY A 95 4.07 10.67 -5.03
CA GLY A 95 5.10 10.62 -4.00
C GLY A 95 5.80 9.26 -3.89
N GLY A 96 7.08 9.27 -4.20
CA GLY A 96 7.94 8.09 -4.22
C GLY A 96 8.40 7.63 -2.83
N ASN A 97 9.46 6.82 -2.83
CA ASN A 97 10.08 6.28 -1.62
C ASN A 97 10.94 7.34 -0.91
N TYR A 98 11.43 6.99 0.29
CA TYR A 98 12.29 7.85 1.09
C TYR A 98 13.49 8.39 0.30
N LYS A 99 13.65 9.72 0.30
CA LYS A 99 14.72 10.44 -0.42
C LYS A 99 14.81 10.15 -1.93
N SER A 100 13.76 9.64 -2.56
CA SER A 100 13.74 9.42 -4.02
C SER A 100 13.70 10.73 -4.82
N GLY A 101 13.11 11.79 -4.25
CA GLY A 101 12.80 13.03 -4.98
C GLY A 101 11.68 12.86 -6.02
N GLU A 102 11.05 11.70 -6.10
CA GLU A 102 10.03 11.38 -7.10
C GLU A 102 8.63 11.84 -6.66
N GLY A 103 7.95 12.55 -7.55
CA GLY A 103 6.60 13.08 -7.31
C GLY A 103 6.57 14.26 -6.35
N CYS A 104 5.38 14.72 -5.99
CA CYS A 104 5.16 15.92 -5.18
C CYS A 104 5.66 15.76 -3.73
N GLU A 105 5.18 14.74 -3.01
CA GLU A 105 5.52 14.47 -1.60
C GLU A 105 6.11 13.06 -1.44
N PRO A 106 7.42 12.84 -1.73
CA PRO A 106 8.10 11.58 -1.42
C PRO A 106 8.07 11.27 0.08
N TYR A 107 8.04 9.99 0.44
CA TYR A 107 7.94 9.58 1.85
C TYR A 107 9.09 10.14 2.72
N ARG A 108 8.80 10.63 3.94
CA ARG A 108 9.84 11.19 4.84
C ARG A 108 10.30 10.24 5.93
N VAL A 109 9.56 9.16 6.19
CA VAL A 109 9.99 8.16 7.17
C VAL A 109 11.13 7.32 6.58
N PRO A 110 12.30 7.24 7.25
CA PRO A 110 13.41 6.44 6.77
C PRO A 110 13.07 4.94 6.80
N PRO A 111 13.54 4.15 5.82
CA PRO A 111 13.41 2.70 5.85
C PRO A 111 14.16 2.12 7.06
N CYS A 112 13.75 0.93 7.51
CA CYS A 112 14.50 0.24 8.55
C CYS A 112 15.90 -0.17 8.03
N PRO A 113 16.94 -0.11 8.88
CA PRO A 113 18.24 -0.64 8.52
C PRO A 113 18.20 -2.16 8.31
N TYR A 114 19.17 -2.67 7.56
CA TYR A 114 19.42 -4.10 7.45
C TYR A 114 20.39 -4.54 8.54
N ASP A 115 20.09 -5.65 9.22
CA ASP A 115 21.01 -6.28 10.16
C ASP A 115 22.14 -7.05 9.45
N GLU A 116 23.08 -7.60 10.23
CA GLU A 116 24.20 -8.40 9.73
C GLU A 116 23.76 -9.68 8.97
N TYR A 117 22.51 -10.12 9.17
CA TYR A 117 21.91 -11.28 8.51
C TYR A 117 21.10 -10.88 7.27
N GLY A 118 21.07 -9.59 6.91
CA GLY A 118 20.33 -9.06 5.77
C GLY A 118 18.82 -8.95 5.99
N ASN A 119 18.33 -8.99 7.24
CA ASN A 119 16.93 -8.71 7.55
C ASN A 119 16.71 -7.20 7.72
N ASN A 120 15.67 -6.67 7.09
CA ASN A 120 15.18 -5.32 7.31
C ASN A 120 14.53 -5.25 8.71
N THR A 121 15.11 -4.50 9.64
CA THR A 121 14.67 -4.46 11.04
C THR A 121 14.79 -3.07 11.63
N CYS A 122 13.71 -2.62 12.27
CA CYS A 122 13.68 -1.37 13.02
C CYS A 122 14.06 -1.56 14.50
N SER A 123 14.64 -2.70 14.87
CA SER A 123 15.08 -2.96 16.24
C SER A 123 16.07 -1.89 16.71
N GLY A 124 15.85 -1.37 17.92
CA GLY A 124 16.67 -0.30 18.51
C GLY A 124 16.44 1.09 17.91
N GLN A 125 15.59 1.24 16.89
CA GLN A 125 15.18 2.55 16.39
C GLN A 125 13.98 3.08 17.19
N PRO A 126 13.90 4.38 17.49
CA PRO A 126 12.68 4.97 18.03
C PRO A 126 11.56 4.91 16.98
N MET A 127 10.32 4.74 17.41
CA MET A 127 9.18 4.85 16.51
C MET A 127 9.09 6.29 16.00
N GLU A 128 8.82 6.45 14.71
CA GLU A 128 8.70 7.74 14.06
C GLU A 128 7.55 8.54 14.67
N SER A 129 7.82 9.81 14.94
CA SER A 129 6.81 10.73 15.48
C SER A 129 5.93 11.28 14.37
N ASN A 130 4.65 11.52 14.66
CA ASN A 130 3.80 12.22 13.70
C ASN A 130 4.31 13.65 13.51
N HIS A 131 4.58 14.03 12.27
CA HIS A 131 4.90 15.40 11.90
C HIS A 131 3.77 16.09 11.14
N ARG A 132 3.90 17.40 10.98
CA ARG A 132 2.86 18.22 10.35
C ARG A 132 2.78 17.96 8.85
N CYS A 133 1.54 17.84 8.37
CA CYS A 133 1.21 17.91 6.95
C CYS A 133 1.77 19.21 6.34
N THR A 134 2.57 19.10 5.27
CA THR A 134 3.30 20.24 4.70
C THR A 134 2.57 20.90 3.51
N ARG A 135 1.55 20.23 2.93
CA ARG A 135 0.66 20.73 1.86
C ARG A 135 1.41 21.49 0.75
N MET A 136 2.55 20.96 0.33
CA MET A 136 3.38 21.53 -0.72
C MET A 136 4.29 20.46 -1.32
N CYS A 137 4.66 20.58 -2.59
CA CYS A 137 5.61 19.67 -3.20
C CYS A 137 7.04 19.97 -2.73
N TYR A 138 7.74 18.94 -2.28
CA TYR A 138 9.16 19.01 -1.88
C TYR A 138 10.03 17.90 -2.49
N GLY A 139 9.44 16.98 -3.27
CA GLY A 139 10.18 16.09 -4.15
C GLY A 139 10.48 16.78 -5.48
N ASN A 140 9.57 16.67 -6.43
CA ASN A 140 9.61 17.41 -7.68
C ASN A 140 8.96 18.79 -7.50
N GLN A 141 9.78 19.84 -7.57
CA GLN A 141 9.37 21.22 -7.36
C GLN A 141 8.68 21.87 -8.58
N ASP A 142 8.69 21.20 -9.73
CA ASP A 142 7.96 21.67 -10.92
C ASP A 142 6.46 21.35 -10.86
N LEU A 143 6.05 20.52 -9.90
CA LEU A 143 4.64 20.15 -9.68
C LEU A 143 3.94 21.17 -8.79
N ASP A 144 2.70 21.46 -9.13
CA ASP A 144 1.78 22.21 -8.26
C ASP A 144 1.04 21.23 -7.34
N PHE A 145 1.03 21.51 -6.04
CA PHE A 145 0.46 20.62 -5.03
C PHE A 145 -1.03 20.36 -5.28
N ASP A 146 -1.81 21.40 -5.55
CA ASP A 146 -3.26 21.27 -5.70
C ASP A 146 -3.64 20.61 -7.04
N GLN A 147 -2.83 20.76 -8.10
CA GLN A 147 -3.06 20.14 -9.41
C GLN A 147 -2.54 18.69 -9.50
N ASP A 148 -1.63 18.28 -8.63
CA ASP A 148 -1.07 16.93 -8.67
C ASP A 148 -1.97 15.86 -8.02
N HIS A 149 -3.03 16.25 -7.30
CA HIS A 149 -3.97 15.31 -6.71
C HIS A 149 -4.64 14.40 -7.76
N ARG A 150 -4.70 13.11 -7.42
CA ARG A 150 -5.47 12.09 -8.14
C ARG A 150 -6.61 11.60 -7.26
N TYR A 151 -7.77 11.41 -7.86
CA TYR A 151 -9.01 11.09 -7.14
C TYR A 151 -9.53 9.71 -7.50
N THR A 152 -10.12 9.04 -6.52
CA THR A 152 -10.94 7.86 -6.79
C THR A 152 -12.38 8.27 -7.08
N ARG A 153 -13.04 7.56 -7.99
CA ARG A 153 -14.48 7.76 -8.22
C ARG A 153 -15.31 7.26 -7.03
N ASP A 154 -14.91 6.13 -6.45
CA ASP A 154 -15.64 5.52 -5.34
C ASP A 154 -14.75 4.68 -4.42
N HIS A 155 -15.32 4.23 -3.29
CA HIS A 155 -14.71 3.33 -2.32
C HIS A 155 -15.76 2.32 -1.81
N TYR A 156 -15.34 1.08 -1.55
CA TYR A 156 -16.24 0.00 -1.15
C TYR A 156 -15.49 -1.11 -0.42
N TYR A 157 -16.24 -1.94 0.30
CA TYR A 157 -15.75 -3.20 0.84
C TYR A 157 -15.97 -4.34 -0.15
N LEU A 158 -15.02 -5.26 -0.20
CA LEU A 158 -15.14 -6.49 -0.96
C LEU A 158 -15.55 -7.64 -0.04
N THR A 159 -16.45 -8.48 -0.54
CA THR A 159 -16.73 -9.79 0.07
C THR A 159 -15.83 -10.84 -0.54
N TYR A 160 -15.61 -11.95 0.17
CA TYR A 160 -14.78 -13.07 -0.31
C TYR A 160 -15.09 -13.48 -1.76
N ARG A 161 -16.38 -13.57 -2.12
CA ARG A 161 -16.83 -13.95 -3.49
C ARG A 161 -16.50 -12.91 -4.56
N GLY A 162 -16.26 -11.66 -4.16
CA GLY A 162 -15.97 -10.53 -5.06
C GLY A 162 -14.48 -10.26 -5.25
N ILE A 163 -13.61 -10.64 -4.30
CA ILE A 163 -12.18 -10.27 -4.30
C ILE A 163 -11.50 -10.64 -5.62
N GLN A 164 -11.58 -11.91 -6.04
CA GLN A 164 -10.88 -12.36 -7.24
C GLN A 164 -11.39 -11.66 -8.50
N LYS A 165 -12.71 -11.50 -8.64
CA LYS A 165 -13.30 -10.79 -9.79
C LYS A 165 -12.87 -9.33 -9.83
N ASP A 166 -12.88 -8.66 -8.68
CA ASP A 166 -12.49 -7.26 -8.57
C ASP A 166 -11.00 -7.07 -8.92
N VAL A 167 -10.14 -7.93 -8.39
CA VAL A 167 -8.69 -7.90 -8.67
C VAL A 167 -8.41 -8.17 -10.14
N ILE A 168 -9.11 -9.11 -10.80
CA ILE A 168 -8.95 -9.36 -12.24
C ILE A 168 -9.35 -8.14 -13.06
N ASN A 169 -10.43 -7.47 -12.70
CA ASN A 169 -11.01 -6.42 -13.55
C ASN A 169 -10.37 -5.05 -13.32
N TYR A 170 -9.98 -4.75 -12.09
CA TYR A 170 -9.57 -3.41 -11.70
C TYR A 170 -8.14 -3.33 -11.17
N GLY A 171 -7.49 -4.46 -10.89
CA GLY A 171 -6.13 -4.51 -10.38
C GLY A 171 -6.04 -4.69 -8.86
N PRO A 172 -4.82 -4.61 -8.29
CA PRO A 172 -4.54 -4.86 -6.88
C PRO A 172 -5.48 -4.13 -5.90
N ILE A 173 -5.68 -4.73 -4.74
CA ILE A 173 -6.48 -4.18 -3.64
C ILE A 173 -5.64 -4.04 -2.38
N GLU A 174 -6.09 -3.16 -1.48
CA GLU A 174 -5.67 -3.26 -0.08
C GLU A 174 -6.45 -4.39 0.61
N ALA A 175 -5.77 -5.11 1.49
CA ALA A 175 -6.34 -6.11 2.37
C ALA A 175 -5.67 -6.00 3.75
N SER A 176 -6.42 -6.31 4.80
CA SER A 176 -5.91 -6.34 6.17
C SER A 176 -6.06 -7.72 6.78
N PHE A 177 -5.12 -8.12 7.63
CA PHE A 177 -5.12 -9.39 8.34
C PHE A 177 -4.46 -9.26 9.72
N ASP A 178 -4.77 -10.20 10.60
CA ASP A 178 -4.17 -10.28 11.92
C ASP A 178 -2.77 -10.89 11.84
N VAL A 179 -1.81 -10.21 12.47
CA VAL A 179 -0.42 -10.62 12.57
C VAL A 179 -0.16 -11.24 13.94
N TYR A 180 0.59 -12.34 13.92
CA TYR A 180 0.99 -13.09 15.10
C TYR A 180 2.53 -13.15 15.20
N ASP A 181 3.04 -13.52 16.37
CA ASP A 181 4.48 -13.53 16.69
C ASP A 181 5.35 -14.48 15.86
N ASP A 182 4.74 -15.43 15.16
CA ASP A 182 5.41 -16.32 14.21
C ASP A 182 5.56 -15.71 12.80
N PHE A 183 4.72 -14.74 12.42
CA PHE A 183 4.72 -14.13 11.09
C PHE A 183 6.03 -13.39 10.74
N PRO A 184 6.68 -12.62 11.63
CA PRO A 184 7.95 -11.96 11.32
C PRO A 184 9.09 -12.94 10.95
N SER A 185 8.97 -14.21 11.35
CA SER A 185 9.93 -15.26 11.02
C SER A 185 9.66 -15.94 9.66
N TYR A 186 8.57 -15.57 8.97
CA TYR A 186 8.22 -16.12 7.66
C TYR A 186 9.32 -15.83 6.60
N LYS A 187 9.67 -16.85 5.80
CA LYS A 187 10.70 -16.75 4.74
C LYS A 187 10.19 -17.15 3.36
N SER A 188 9.37 -18.20 3.26
CA SER A 188 8.84 -18.71 1.98
C SER A 188 7.66 -19.67 2.20
N GLY A 189 6.93 -19.98 1.12
CA GLY A 189 5.80 -20.92 1.11
C GLY A 189 4.44 -20.24 1.33
N ILE A 190 3.49 -20.98 1.90
CA ILE A 190 2.18 -20.46 2.30
C ILE A 190 2.20 -20.27 3.82
N TYR A 191 2.13 -19.03 4.29
CA TYR A 191 2.02 -18.75 5.72
C TYR A 191 0.70 -19.30 6.29
N VAL A 192 0.81 -20.06 7.37
CA VAL A 192 -0.31 -20.48 8.23
C VAL A 192 0.12 -20.25 9.67
N LYS A 193 -0.71 -19.52 10.42
CA LYS A 193 -0.48 -19.24 11.83
C LYS A 193 -0.31 -20.54 12.64
N SER A 194 0.75 -20.61 13.43
CA SER A 194 1.01 -21.68 14.39
C SER A 194 -0.06 -21.70 15.49
N GLU A 195 -0.39 -22.87 16.01
CA GLU A 195 -1.46 -23.04 17.00
C GLU A 195 -1.26 -22.15 18.24
N ASN A 196 -0.03 -22.09 18.75
CA ASN A 196 0.36 -21.34 19.95
C ASN A 196 0.83 -19.89 19.69
N ALA A 197 0.68 -19.38 18.47
CA ALA A 197 1.14 -18.03 18.15
C ALA A 197 0.30 -16.94 18.84
N SER A 198 0.96 -15.93 19.38
CA SER A 198 0.34 -14.81 20.11
C SER A 198 0.00 -13.66 19.18
N TYR A 199 -1.18 -13.06 19.36
CA TYR A 199 -1.63 -11.92 18.55
C TYR A 199 -0.75 -10.69 18.81
N LEU A 200 -0.25 -10.08 17.73
CA LEU A 200 0.56 -8.86 17.79
C LEU A 200 -0.22 -7.60 17.38
N GLY A 201 -1.16 -7.73 16.44
CA GLY A 201 -1.89 -6.58 15.90
C GLY A 201 -2.46 -6.84 14.51
N GLY A 202 -3.20 -5.87 13.98
CA GLY A 202 -3.64 -5.88 12.59
C GLY A 202 -2.59 -5.25 11.67
N HIS A 203 -2.46 -5.79 10.46
CA HIS A 203 -1.58 -5.24 9.43
C HIS A 203 -2.29 -5.15 8.08
N SER A 204 -1.93 -4.15 7.29
CA SER A 204 -2.55 -3.85 6.00
C SER A 204 -1.50 -4.02 4.90
N VAL A 205 -1.89 -4.72 3.83
CA VAL A 205 -1.03 -5.15 2.73
C VAL A 205 -1.73 -4.94 1.39
N LYS A 206 -0.96 -5.09 0.31
CA LYS A 206 -1.46 -5.04 -1.06
C LYS A 206 -1.60 -6.46 -1.62
N LEU A 207 -2.83 -6.88 -1.93
CA LEU A 207 -3.09 -8.16 -2.57
C LEU A 207 -3.03 -7.99 -4.10
N ILE A 208 -2.07 -8.69 -4.72
CA ILE A 208 -1.79 -8.60 -6.16
C ILE A 208 -2.21 -9.84 -6.96
N GLY A 209 -2.66 -10.90 -6.30
CA GLY A 209 -3.02 -12.15 -6.96
C GLY A 209 -3.22 -13.33 -6.03
N TRP A 210 -3.24 -14.53 -6.61
CA TRP A 210 -3.42 -15.80 -5.91
C TRP A 210 -2.86 -16.97 -6.74
N GLY A 211 -2.69 -18.11 -6.08
CA GLY A 211 -2.33 -19.35 -6.72
C GLY A 211 -2.42 -20.53 -5.76
N GLU A 212 -2.02 -21.69 -6.27
CA GLU A 212 -1.92 -22.95 -5.53
C GLU A 212 -0.46 -23.38 -5.50
N GLU A 213 0.02 -23.78 -4.32
CA GLU A 213 1.35 -24.33 -4.07
C GLU A 213 1.18 -25.59 -3.22
N TYR A 214 1.62 -26.74 -3.74
CA TYR A 214 1.48 -28.08 -3.15
C TYR A 214 0.04 -28.65 -3.00
N GLY A 215 -0.96 -28.05 -3.64
CA GLY A 215 -2.33 -28.61 -3.78
C GLY A 215 -3.30 -28.08 -2.75
#